data_AF-A0A8C5DZ18-F1
#
_entry.id   AF-A0A8C5DZ18-F1
#
_cell.length_a   1.000
_cell.length_b   1.000
_cell.length_c   1.000
_cell.angle_alpha   90.00
_cell.angle_beta   90.00
_cell.angle_gamma   90.00
#
_symmetry.space_group_name_H-M   'P 1'
#
loop_
_entity.id
_entity.type
_entity.pdbx_description
1 polymer ?
#
loop_
_entity_poly.entity_id
_entity_poly.type
_entity_poly.pdbx_seq_one_letter_code
_entity_poly.pdbx_strand_id
1 'polypeptide(L)'
;MPKLREDKSKCSVVGCSNPHASLHHLPTSEPFRSAWLSFIFHGNVPTSVGKVIFVCAKHFKDDCFSNLRQYKEGLAKRLCLIEGSIPSVFGDDEQSTSVSCK
;
A
#
# COMPACT_ATOMS: atom_id res chain seq x y z
N MET A 1 -5.61 -19.62 -16.91
CA MET A 1 -5.32 -18.80 -15.70
C MET A 1 -4.15 -17.89 -16.04
N PRO A 2 -4.30 -16.55 -16.05
CA PRO A 2 -3.18 -15.70 -16.44
C PRO A 2 -2.13 -15.74 -15.33
N LYS A 3 -0.91 -16.13 -15.73
CA LYS A 3 0.27 -16.10 -14.88
C LYS A 3 0.54 -14.64 -14.52
N LEU A 4 0.17 -14.25 -13.30
CA LEU A 4 0.54 -12.96 -12.73
C LEU A 4 2.06 -12.93 -12.67
N ARG A 5 2.60 -12.15 -13.60
CA ARG A 5 4.03 -11.93 -13.79
C ARG A 5 4.56 -11.41 -12.46
N GLU A 6 5.58 -12.09 -11.94
CA GLU A 6 6.44 -11.60 -10.86
C GLU A 6 7.30 -10.45 -11.42
N ASP A 7 6.66 -9.42 -11.96
CA ASP A 7 7.33 -8.18 -12.28
C ASP A 7 7.72 -7.59 -10.93
N LYS A 8 9.02 -7.37 -10.73
CA LYS A 8 9.60 -6.87 -9.48
C LYS A 8 9.24 -5.39 -9.30
N SER A 9 7.94 -5.08 -9.33
CA SER A 9 7.39 -3.78 -9.04
C SER A 9 7.88 -3.38 -7.65
N LYS A 10 8.62 -2.29 -7.57
CA LYS A 10 9.16 -1.78 -6.32
C LYS A 10 8.12 -0.88 -5.67
N CYS A 11 8.10 -0.86 -4.34
CA CYS A 11 7.37 0.16 -3.62
C CYS A 11 7.93 1.54 -3.99
N SER A 12 7.06 2.51 -4.28
CA SER A 12 7.44 3.87 -4.61
C SER A 12 7.66 4.75 -3.37
N VAL A 13 7.31 4.26 -2.18
CA VAL A 13 7.54 4.97 -0.92
C VAL A 13 9.04 5.15 -0.69
N VAL A 14 9.45 6.38 -0.41
CA VAL A 14 10.84 6.73 -0.14
C VAL A 14 11.38 5.90 1.03
N GLY A 15 12.50 5.22 0.81
CA GLY A 15 13.14 4.36 1.83
C GLY A 15 12.65 2.91 1.87
N CYS A 16 11.59 2.54 1.13
CA CYS A 16 11.11 1.16 1.09
C CYS A 16 11.95 0.32 0.11
N SER A 17 12.82 -0.54 0.64
CA SER A 17 13.72 -1.39 -0.17
C SER A 17 13.25 -2.84 -0.32
N ASN A 18 12.11 -3.20 0.27
CA ASN A 18 11.71 -4.59 0.38
C ASN A 18 10.90 -5.09 -0.84
N PRO A 19 11.21 -6.30 -1.36
CA PRO A 19 10.41 -6.97 -2.37
C PRO A 19 9.17 -7.60 -1.70
N HIS A 20 8.12 -6.79 -1.52
CA HIS A 20 6.91 -7.26 -0.84
C HIS A 20 5.95 -8.00 -1.79
N ALA A 21 5.32 -9.05 -1.26
CA ALA A 21 4.41 -9.93 -2.00
C ALA A 21 3.08 -9.25 -2.40
N SER A 22 2.67 -8.17 -1.72
CA SER A 22 1.42 -7.44 -1.98
C SER A 22 1.71 -5.98 -2.27
N LEU A 23 1.49 -5.59 -3.52
CA LEU A 23 1.63 -4.23 -4.02
C LEU A 23 0.28 -3.73 -4.49
N HIS A 24 -0.03 -2.50 -4.13
CA HIS A 24 -1.29 -1.85 -4.43
C HIS A 24 -1.06 -0.66 -5.34
N HIS A 25 -1.93 -0.53 -6.33
CA HIS A 25 -1.93 0.59 -7.26
C HIS A 25 -2.57 1.81 -6.61
N LEU A 26 -2.21 2.99 -7.08
CA LEU A 26 -2.92 4.21 -6.73
C LEU A 26 -4.42 4.08 -7.02
N PRO A 27 -5.28 4.49 -6.08
CA PRO A 27 -6.71 4.55 -6.33
C PRO A 27 -7.01 5.55 -7.46
N THR A 28 -8.07 5.26 -8.22
CA THR A 28 -8.58 6.14 -9.28
C THR A 28 -9.25 7.39 -8.70
N SER A 29 -9.74 7.31 -7.47
CA SER A 29 -10.43 8.39 -6.78
C SER A 29 -9.46 9.48 -6.32
N GLU A 30 -9.63 10.70 -6.85
CA GLU A 30 -8.77 11.88 -6.62
C GLU A 30 -8.45 12.24 -5.15
N PRO A 31 -9.38 12.18 -4.17
CA PRO A 31 -9.03 12.53 -2.79
C PRO A 31 -8.05 11.52 -2.18
N PHE A 32 -8.25 10.23 -2.45
CA PHE A 32 -7.36 9.18 -1.97
C PHE A 32 -6.05 9.18 -2.75
N ARG A 33 -6.09 9.43 -4.05
CA ARG A 33 -4.91 9.54 -4.91
C ARG A 33 -3.96 10.62 -4.40
N SER A 34 -4.49 11.80 -4.08
CA SER A 34 -3.71 12.92 -3.56
C SER A 34 -3.10 12.61 -2.18
N ALA A 35 -3.87 11.97 -1.29
CA ALA A 35 -3.38 11.53 0.02
C ALA A 35 -2.24 10.52 -0.10
N TRP A 36 -2.36 9.55 -1.01
CA TRP A 36 -1.28 8.59 -1.29
C TRP A 36 -0.03 9.28 -1.84
N LEU A 37 -0.17 10.19 -2.80
CA LEU A 37 0.97 10.92 -3.34
C LEU A 37 1.68 11.75 -2.27
N SER A 38 0.91 12.49 -1.46
CA SER A 38 1.45 13.26 -0.34
C SER A 38 2.20 12.34 0.63
N PHE A 39 1.65 11.15 0.94
CA PHE A 39 2.33 10.17 1.76
C PHE A 39 3.64 9.69 1.12
N ILE A 40 3.59 9.19 -0.12
CA ILE A 40 4.73 8.60 -0.84
C ILE A 40 5.90 9.58 -0.96
N PHE A 41 5.61 10.85 -1.24
CA PHE A 41 6.61 11.89 -1.47
C PHE A 41 6.84 12.79 -0.24
N HIS A 42 6.34 12.42 0.95
CA HIS A 42 6.46 13.22 2.18
C HIS A 42 6.03 14.69 1.96
N GLY A 43 4.90 14.90 1.29
CA GLY A 43 4.34 16.20 0.92
C GLY A 43 5.00 16.88 -0.29
N ASN A 44 6.15 16.39 -0.76
CA ASN A 44 6.86 16.94 -1.91
C ASN A 44 6.43 16.26 -3.22
N VAL A 45 5.13 16.29 -3.52
CA VAL A 45 4.58 15.63 -4.71
C VAL A 45 5.11 16.30 -5.98
N PRO A 46 5.80 15.57 -6.88
CA PRO A 46 6.26 16.15 -8.13
C PRO A 46 5.08 16.50 -9.04
N THR A 47 5.25 17.54 -9.88
CA THR A 47 4.25 17.97 -10.87
C THR A 47 3.89 16.86 -11.86
N SER A 48 4.83 15.93 -12.10
CA SER A 48 4.66 14.74 -12.91
C SER A 48 4.94 13.50 -12.08
N VAL A 49 3.87 12.77 -11.75
CA VAL A 49 3.96 11.47 -11.08
C VAL A 49 4.11 10.37 -12.14
N GLY A 50 4.97 9.40 -11.87
CA GLY A 50 5.21 8.27 -12.78
C GLY A 50 3.91 7.56 -13.16
N LYS A 51 3.85 7.00 -14.38
CA LYS A 51 2.63 6.40 -14.94
C LYS A 51 2.08 5.24 -14.11
N VAL A 52 2.95 4.57 -13.34
CA VAL A 52 2.59 3.46 -12.45
C VAL A 52 3.32 3.65 -11.13
N ILE A 53 2.56 3.88 -10.06
CA ILE A 53 3.05 4.00 -8.69
C ILE A 53 2.45 2.85 -7.89
N PHE A 54 3.31 2.16 -7.14
CA PHE A 54 2.93 1.02 -6.31
C PHE A 54 3.30 1.29 -4.86
N VAL A 55 2.41 0.91 -3.94
CA VAL A 55 2.68 0.95 -2.51
C VAL A 55 2.51 -0.46 -1.94
N CYS A 56 3.49 -0.92 -1.16
CA CYS A 56 3.37 -2.23 -0.52
C CYS A 56 2.39 -2.20 0.64
N ALA A 57 1.82 -3.37 0.96
CA ALA A 57 0.87 -3.54 2.05
C ALA A 57 1.41 -3.09 3.44
N LYS A 58 2.72 -3.10 3.67
CA LYS A 58 3.32 -2.64 4.95
C LYS A 58 3.01 -1.19 5.31
N HIS A 59 2.76 -0.34 4.31
CA HIS A 59 2.44 1.07 4.54
C HIS A 59 0.98 1.30 4.95
N PHE A 60 0.17 0.23 4.99
CA PHE A 60 -1.22 0.25 5.42
C PHE A 60 -1.37 -0.49 6.74
N LYS A 61 -2.33 -0.06 7.54
CA LYS A 61 -2.69 -0.76 8.77
C LYS A 61 -3.45 -2.05 8.43
N ASP A 62 -3.40 -3.00 9.35
CA ASP A 62 -4.15 -4.25 9.27
C ASP A 62 -5.65 -4.03 8.98
N ASP A 63 -6.25 -3.00 9.57
CA ASP A 63 -7.66 -2.63 9.39
C ASP A 63 -8.01 -2.11 7.99
N CYS A 64 -7.01 -1.75 7.19
CA CYS A 64 -7.21 -1.32 5.81
C CYS A 64 -7.43 -2.51 4.85
N PHE A 65 -7.31 -3.75 5.34
CA PHE A 65 -7.40 -4.96 4.51
C PHE A 65 -8.70 -5.73 4.74
N SER A 66 -9.45 -5.95 3.66
CA SER A 66 -10.71 -6.72 3.72
C SER A 66 -10.49 -8.22 3.89
N ASN A 67 -9.33 -8.73 3.48
CA ASN A 67 -9.00 -10.16 3.46
C ASN A 67 -7.83 -10.52 4.38
N LEU A 68 -7.51 -9.69 5.38
CA LEU A 68 -6.37 -9.92 6.28
C LEU A 68 -6.38 -11.32 6.89
N ARG A 69 -7.54 -11.76 7.39
CA ARG A 69 -7.70 -13.10 7.97
C ARG A 69 -7.39 -14.19 6.94
N GLN A 70 -7.96 -14.08 5.74
CA GLN A 70 -7.72 -15.06 4.66
C GLN A 70 -6.24 -15.10 4.25
N TYR A 71 -5.56 -13.96 4.25
CA TYR A 71 -4.13 -13.90 3.96
C TYR A 71 -3.29 -14.57 5.06
N LYS A 72 -3.58 -14.29 6.34
CA LYS A 72 -2.90 -14.90 7.49
C LYS A 72 -3.09 -16.43 7.55
N GLU A 73 -4.27 -16.91 7.16
CA GLU A 73 -4.59 -18.34 7.08
C GLU A 73 -4.04 -19.02 5.80
N GLY A 74 -3.30 -18.31 4.95
CA GLY A 74 -2.75 -18.84 3.70
C GLY A 74 -3.79 -19.12 2.60
N LEU A 75 -5.05 -18.70 2.81
CA LEU A 75 -6.15 -18.84 1.84
C LEU A 75 -6.09 -17.77 0.74
N ALA A 76 -5.43 -16.64 1.00
CA ALA A 76 -5.19 -15.59 0.03
C ALA A 76 -3.68 -15.37 -0.20
N LYS A 77 -3.27 -15.27 -1.47
CA LYS A 77 -1.86 -15.03 -1.83
C LYS A 77 -1.44 -13.57 -1.73
N ARG A 78 -2.41 -12.64 -1.66
CA ARG A 78 -2.19 -11.19 -1.63
C ARG A 78 -3.20 -10.53 -0.72
N LEU A 79 -2.79 -9.45 -0.06
CA LEU A 79 -3.69 -8.58 0.67
C LEU A 79 -4.52 -7.74 -0.31
N CYS A 80 -5.75 -7.42 0.06
CA CYS A 80 -6.70 -6.60 -0.69
C CYS A 80 -7.08 -5.41 0.19
N LEU A 81 -6.83 -4.20 -0.31
CA LEU A 81 -7.21 -2.98 0.39
C LEU A 81 -8.71 -2.75 0.27
N ILE A 82 -9.30 -2.23 1.35
CA ILE A 82 -10.64 -1.66 1.36
C ILE A 82 -10.59 -0.36 0.54
N GLU A 83 -11.64 -0.11 -0.24
CA GLU A 83 -11.78 1.13 -0.99
C GLU A 83 -11.73 2.35 -0.04
N GLY A 84 -10.92 3.35 -0.40
CA GLY A 84 -10.69 4.53 0.44
C GLY A 84 -9.60 4.39 1.50
N SER A 85 -8.94 3.23 1.59
CA SER A 85 -7.76 3.09 2.46
C SER A 85 -6.61 4.00 2.01
N ILE A 86 -5.95 4.64 2.98
CA ILE A 86 -4.78 5.49 2.74
C ILE A 86 -3.56 4.91 3.47
N PRO A 87 -2.37 4.97 2.88
CA PRO A 87 -1.15 4.58 3.56
C PRO A 87 -0.89 5.56 4.70
N SER A 88 -0.43 5.05 5.84
CA SER A 88 -0.20 5.84 7.05
C SER A 88 1.06 5.42 7.82
N VAL A 89 1.70 4.31 7.44
CA VAL A 89 2.85 3.75 8.16
C VAL A 89 4.14 4.03 7.40
N PHE A 90 5.00 4.89 7.95
CA PHE A 90 6.32 5.19 7.41
C PHE A 90 7.38 4.29 8.04
N GLY A 91 8.25 3.68 7.22
CA GLY A 91 9.33 2.82 7.68
C GLY A 91 8.93 1.35 7.84
N ASP A 92 9.94 0.51 8.10
CA ASP A 92 9.80 -0.92 8.42
C ASP A 92 9.26 -1.17 9.83
N ASP A 93 8.87 -0.11 10.54
CA ASP A 93 8.59 -0.15 11.97
C ASP A 93 7.32 -0.96 12.24
N GLU A 94 7.58 -2.18 12.68
CA GLU A 94 6.65 -3.14 13.24
C GLU A 94 6.10 -2.61 14.57
N GLN A 95 5.33 -1.53 14.54
CA GLN A 95 4.55 -1.11 15.69
C GLN A 95 3.08 -1.05 15.32
N SER A 96 2.48 -2.25 15.44
CA SER A 96 1.09 -2.44 15.78
C SER A 96 0.78 -1.66 17.07
N THR A 97 0.36 -0.41 16.95
CA THR A 97 -0.37 0.26 18.03
C THR A 97 -1.61 0.91 17.45
N SER A 98 -2.71 0.21 17.69
CA SER A 98 -4.07 0.72 17.80
C SER A 98 -4.16 2.21 18.12
N VAL A 99 -4.48 3.02 17.11
CA VAL A 99 -5.22 4.26 17.34
C VAL A 99 -6.57 4.11 16.66
N SER A 100 -7.52 3.71 17.51
CA SER A 100 -8.95 3.71 17.25
C SER A 100 -9.37 5.13 16.92
N CYS A 101 -9.81 5.37 15.68
CA CYS A 101 -10.58 6.56 15.37
C CYS A 101 -12.03 6.25 15.72
N LYS A 102 -12.52 6.95 16.75
CA LYS A 102 -13.93 7.03 17.15
C LYS A 102 -14.82 7.55 16.02
#